data_AF-A0A0Q9TT79-F1
#
_entry.id   AF-A0A0Q9TT79-F1
#
_cell.length_a   1.000
_cell.length_b   1.000
_cell.length_c   1.000
_cell.angle_alpha   90.00
_cell.angle_beta   90.00
_cell.angle_gamma   90.00
#
_symmetry.space_group_name_H-M   'P 1'
#
loop_
_entity.id
_entity.type
_entity.pdbx_description
1 polymer ?
#
loop_
_entity_poly.entity_id
_entity_poly.type
_entity_poly.pdbx_seq_one_letter_code
_entity_poly.pdbx_strand_id
1 'polypeptide(L)'
;MGQQPQTRRAIKEQQRGRRGILPVLIGVLAVVVLGAAVWFGKGLFTSAEPTGSPSAIPGVAAPLTTTPAPSTTPSTTPSETTGATETPEVDPIVKAVASCRAKWALQSAARADAYRSLSQWDRHLKIMNDLQAGKLTLAEAKAAWPATTEKAADNIVAFRAADKALAASKDACAVAAGATGADADAIRRCAASLKAVGGVLARARVAIAPWETHLKDQSHFKAGGMTPAAAEAAWRALWQKGLATLPGYQAVAPQGQAAACTLPS
;
A
#
# COMPACT_ATOMS: atom_id res chain seq x y z
N MET A 1 -29.38 15.85 -61.25
CA MET A 1 -30.47 16.35 -60.39
C MET A 1 -29.82 17.21 -59.30
N GLY A 2 -29.92 18.54 -59.42
CA GLY A 2 -29.24 19.48 -58.51
C GLY A 2 -30.05 19.75 -57.25
N GLN A 3 -29.43 19.62 -56.08
CA GLN A 3 -30.03 20.04 -54.81
C GLN A 3 -30.03 21.58 -54.72
N GLN A 4 -31.19 22.17 -54.48
CA GLN A 4 -31.35 23.58 -54.19
C GLN A 4 -30.64 23.97 -52.88
N PRO A 5 -29.91 25.10 -52.82
CA PRO A 5 -29.33 25.58 -51.58
C PRO A 5 -30.44 26.06 -50.63
N GLN A 6 -30.47 25.49 -49.42
CA GLN A 6 -31.41 25.91 -48.39
C GLN A 6 -31.16 27.37 -48.01
N THR A 7 -32.21 28.17 -48.08
CA THR A 7 -32.14 29.61 -47.80
C THR A 7 -31.83 29.85 -46.31
N ARG A 8 -31.06 30.91 -46.02
CA ARG A 8 -30.67 31.33 -44.64
C ARG A 8 -31.85 31.47 -43.66
N ARG A 9 -33.09 31.56 -44.16
CA ARG A 9 -34.31 31.62 -43.36
C ARG A 9 -34.65 30.27 -42.70
N ALA A 10 -34.49 29.16 -43.42
CA ALA A 10 -34.78 27.81 -42.91
C ALA A 10 -33.85 27.42 -41.74
N ILE A 11 -32.58 27.82 -41.81
CA ILE A 11 -31.59 27.56 -40.76
C ILE A 11 -31.92 28.31 -39.46
N LYS A 12 -32.50 29.52 -39.55
CA LYS A 12 -32.87 30.31 -38.37
C LYS A 12 -34.13 29.79 -37.66
N GLU A 13 -35.07 29.19 -38.38
CA GLU A 13 -36.27 28.59 -37.76
C GLU A 13 -35.94 27.30 -37.00
N GLN A 14 -35.03 26.47 -37.53
CA GLN A 14 -34.59 25.24 -36.85
C GLN A 14 -33.87 25.51 -35.52
N GLN A 15 -33.21 26.66 -35.37
CA GLN A 15 -32.51 27.03 -34.13
C GLN A 15 -33.44 27.58 -33.04
N ARG A 16 -34.62 28.11 -33.37
CA ARG A 16 -35.57 28.63 -32.38
C ARG A 16 -36.35 27.53 -31.66
N GLY A 17 -36.59 26.37 -32.28
CA GLY A 17 -37.29 25.25 -31.67
C GLY A 17 -36.50 24.46 -30.61
N ARG A 18 -35.17 24.61 -30.55
CA ARG A 18 -34.28 23.76 -29.74
C ARG A 18 -33.86 24.35 -28.39
N ARG A 19 -34.35 25.55 -28.03
CA ARG A 19 -33.99 26.27 -26.79
C ARG A 19 -34.94 26.09 -25.60
N GLY A 20 -36.04 25.33 -25.76
CA GLY A 20 -37.07 25.21 -24.71
C GLY A 20 -36.91 24.08 -23.68
N ILE A 21 -36.08 23.07 -23.93
CA ILE A 21 -36.07 21.82 -23.10
C ILE A 21 -34.72 21.57 -22.40
N LEU A 22 -33.64 22.20 -22.86
CA LEU A 22 -32.29 21.94 -22.34
C LEU A 22 -32.03 22.41 -20.89
N PRO A 23 -32.61 23.50 -20.35
CA PRO A 23 -32.30 23.91 -18.97
C PRO A 23 -32.98 23.03 -17.91
N VAL A 24 -34.07 22.33 -18.24
CA VAL A 24 -34.80 21.46 -17.29
C VAL A 24 -34.04 20.16 -17.05
N LEU A 25 -33.44 19.56 -18.09
CA LEU A 25 -32.64 18.34 -17.93
C LEU A 25 -31.35 18.58 -17.14
N ILE A 26 -30.70 19.75 -17.29
CA ILE A 26 -29.52 20.11 -16.51
C ILE A 26 -29.88 20.38 -15.04
N GLY A 27 -31.03 21.03 -14.78
CA GLY A 27 -31.53 21.26 -13.42
C GLY A 27 -31.87 19.96 -12.68
N VAL A 28 -32.55 19.01 -13.34
CA VAL A 28 -32.87 17.70 -12.74
C VAL A 28 -31.60 16.88 -12.47
N LEU A 29 -30.61 16.89 -13.38
CA LEU A 29 -29.35 16.18 -13.16
C LEU A 29 -28.57 16.78 -11.96
N ALA A 30 -28.56 18.10 -11.81
CA ALA A 30 -27.90 18.77 -10.69
C ALA A 30 -28.58 18.46 -9.34
N VAL A 31 -29.91 18.38 -9.30
CA VAL A 31 -30.67 18.02 -8.09
C VAL A 31 -30.50 16.53 -7.73
N VAL A 32 -30.39 15.63 -8.72
CA VAL A 32 -30.11 14.21 -8.45
C VAL A 32 -28.68 14.00 -7.94
N VAL A 33 -27.69 14.70 -8.49
CA VAL A 33 -26.29 14.62 -8.02
C VAL A 33 -26.11 15.23 -6.63
N LEU A 34 -26.78 16.35 -6.34
CA LEU A 34 -26.74 16.97 -4.99
C LEU A 34 -27.59 16.18 -3.97
N GLY A 35 -28.71 15.59 -4.38
CA GLY A 35 -29.56 14.75 -3.54
C GLY A 35 -28.89 13.44 -3.13
N ALA A 36 -28.10 12.83 -4.02
CA ALA A 36 -27.30 11.65 -3.68
C ALA A 36 -26.25 11.96 -2.60
N ALA A 37 -25.60 13.12 -2.65
CA ALA A 37 -24.61 13.53 -1.64
C ALA A 37 -25.22 13.73 -0.23
N VAL A 38 -26.51 14.13 -0.14
CA VAL A 38 -27.21 14.34 1.14
C VAL A 38 -27.82 13.03 1.67
N TRP A 39 -28.19 12.08 0.80
CA TRP A 39 -28.78 10.80 1.22
C TRP A 39 -27.78 9.85 1.87
N PHE A 40 -26.50 9.88 1.45
CA PHE A 40 -25.46 9.07 2.09
C PHE A 40 -25.19 9.48 3.55
N GLY A 41 -25.32 10.76 3.92
CA GLY A 41 -25.00 11.22 5.28
C GLY A 41 -26.01 10.86 6.39
N LYS A 42 -27.29 10.58 6.07
CA LYS A 42 -28.36 10.46 7.08
C LYS A 42 -28.73 9.01 7.47
N GLY A 43 -28.51 8.03 6.59
CA GLY A 43 -28.88 6.63 6.84
C GLY A 43 -27.72 5.73 7.29
N LEU A 44 -26.49 6.23 7.28
CA LEU A 44 -25.30 5.39 7.45
C LEU A 44 -24.96 5.05 8.92
N PHE A 45 -25.46 5.85 9.89
CA PHE A 45 -25.03 5.78 11.30
C PHE A 45 -26.14 6.04 12.36
N THR A 46 -27.42 6.10 11.99
CA THR A 46 -28.53 6.37 12.93
C THR A 46 -29.21 5.11 13.49
N SER A 47 -28.72 3.91 13.18
CA SER A 47 -29.28 2.65 13.69
C SER A 47 -28.32 1.96 14.66
N ALA A 48 -28.25 2.47 15.89
CA ALA A 48 -28.07 1.72 17.14
C ALA A 48 -27.88 2.71 18.29
N GLU A 49 -28.89 2.84 19.14
CA GLU A 49 -28.67 3.32 20.51
C GLU A 49 -27.66 2.40 21.20
N PRO A 50 -26.56 2.92 21.77
CA PRO A 50 -25.71 2.13 22.64
C PRO A 50 -26.39 2.02 24.01
N THR A 51 -27.22 0.99 24.23
CA THR A 51 -27.57 0.54 25.57
C THR A 51 -26.38 -0.24 26.15
N GLY A 52 -25.30 0.48 26.46
CA GLY A 52 -24.12 -0.06 27.12
C GLY A 52 -24.07 0.39 28.57
N SER A 53 -24.56 -0.45 29.49
CA SER A 53 -24.33 -0.29 30.93
C SER A 53 -22.82 -0.29 31.23
N PRO A 54 -22.32 0.63 32.07
CA PRO A 54 -20.94 0.57 32.55
C PRO A 54 -20.80 -0.55 33.59
N SER A 55 -20.28 -1.71 33.18
CA SER A 55 -19.77 -2.69 34.15
C SER A 55 -18.43 -2.19 34.70
N ALA A 56 -18.46 -1.79 35.97
CA ALA A 56 -17.27 -1.55 36.77
C ALA A 56 -16.45 -2.85 36.88
N ILE A 57 -15.17 -2.79 36.54
CA ILE A 57 -14.20 -3.85 36.83
C ILE A 57 -13.48 -3.46 38.13
N PRO A 58 -13.55 -4.25 39.21
CA PRO A 58 -12.76 -4.03 40.41
C PRO A 58 -11.29 -4.31 40.14
N GLY A 59 -10.43 -3.45 40.69
CA GLY A 59 -8.98 -3.56 40.59
C GLY A 59 -8.43 -4.88 41.13
N VAL A 60 -7.37 -5.35 40.47
CA VAL A 60 -6.41 -6.29 41.04
C VAL A 60 -5.03 -5.69 40.79
N ALA A 61 -4.46 -5.13 41.86
CA ALA A 61 -3.06 -4.76 41.92
C ALA A 61 -2.23 -6.05 41.96
N ALA A 62 -1.29 -6.20 41.01
CA ALA A 62 -0.30 -7.27 41.04
C ALA A 62 1.06 -6.71 41.51
N PRO A 63 1.80 -7.46 42.34
CA PRO A 63 2.96 -6.96 43.08
C PRO A 63 4.25 -6.92 42.27
N LEU A 64 5.15 -6.06 42.76
CA LEU A 64 6.50 -5.78 42.28
C LEU A 64 7.35 -7.05 42.10
N THR A 65 7.94 -7.18 40.91
CA THR A 65 8.99 -8.17 40.64
C THR A 65 10.35 -7.58 40.98
N THR A 66 11.05 -8.25 41.89
CA THR A 66 12.36 -7.91 42.45
C THR A 66 13.49 -8.02 41.43
N THR A 67 14.28 -6.96 41.32
CA THR A 67 15.57 -6.88 40.60
C THR A 67 16.65 -7.72 41.29
N PRO A 68 17.30 -8.70 40.63
CA PRO A 68 18.48 -9.35 41.16
C PRO A 68 19.73 -8.47 41.00
N ALA A 69 20.58 -8.48 42.03
CA ALA A 69 21.84 -7.74 42.10
C ALA A 69 22.89 -8.27 41.10
N PRO A 70 23.79 -7.41 40.57
CA PRO A 70 24.91 -7.84 39.75
C PRO A 70 25.97 -8.55 40.60
N SER A 71 26.33 -9.77 40.22
CA SER A 71 27.46 -10.51 40.79
C SER A 71 28.74 -10.11 40.05
N THR A 72 29.63 -9.42 40.75
CA THR A 72 30.96 -9.03 40.26
C THR A 72 31.93 -10.19 40.38
N THR A 73 32.17 -10.91 39.28
CA THR A 73 33.26 -11.88 39.16
C THR A 73 34.51 -11.17 38.62
N PRO A 74 35.67 -11.25 39.29
CA PRO A 74 36.92 -10.71 38.76
C PRO A 74 37.38 -11.52 37.54
N SER A 75 37.48 -10.87 36.39
CA SER A 75 38.13 -11.43 35.20
C SER A 75 39.64 -11.36 35.35
N THR A 76 40.29 -12.51 35.43
CA THR A 76 41.72 -12.69 35.21
C THR A 76 42.02 -12.47 33.73
N THR A 77 42.75 -11.41 33.40
CA THR A 77 43.25 -11.12 32.06
C THR A 77 44.44 -12.03 31.74
N PRO A 78 44.34 -12.96 30.77
CA PRO A 78 45.51 -13.63 30.22
C PRO A 78 46.16 -12.67 29.22
N SER A 79 47.42 -12.32 29.44
CA SER A 79 48.26 -11.68 28.42
C SER A 79 48.56 -12.69 27.32
N GLU A 80 47.71 -12.76 26.30
CA GLU A 80 48.00 -13.47 25.06
C GLU A 80 48.78 -12.58 24.11
N THR A 81 50.04 -12.96 23.90
CA THR A 81 50.93 -12.50 22.84
C THR A 81 50.21 -12.62 21.49
N THR A 82 49.81 -11.48 20.94
CA THR A 82 49.11 -11.36 19.67
C THR A 82 50.06 -11.68 18.51
N GLY A 83 50.15 -12.95 18.14
CA GLY A 83 50.64 -13.33 16.81
C GLY A 83 49.60 -12.89 15.78
N ALA A 84 49.95 -11.95 14.91
CA ALA A 84 49.09 -11.50 13.82
C ALA A 84 48.78 -12.70 12.90
N THR A 85 47.64 -13.34 13.13
CA THR A 85 47.13 -14.36 12.23
C THR A 85 46.60 -13.65 10.99
N GLU A 86 47.31 -13.80 9.88
CA GLU A 86 46.85 -13.32 8.57
C GLU A 86 45.47 -13.89 8.30
N THR A 87 44.46 -13.00 8.21
CA THR A 87 43.11 -13.42 7.86
C THR A 87 43.12 -13.77 6.37
N PRO A 88 42.75 -15.01 5.97
CA PRO A 88 42.78 -15.40 4.57
C PRO A 88 41.90 -14.44 3.75
N GLU A 89 42.46 -13.93 2.64
CA GLU A 89 41.76 -13.06 1.71
C GLU A 89 40.64 -13.87 1.02
N VAL A 90 39.39 -13.51 1.30
CA VAL A 90 38.22 -14.15 0.70
C VAL A 90 38.11 -13.71 -0.76
N ASP A 91 37.92 -14.67 -1.66
CA ASP A 91 37.69 -14.42 -3.09
C ASP A 91 36.59 -13.34 -3.29
N PRO A 92 36.89 -12.24 -4.02
CA PRO A 92 35.94 -11.16 -4.25
C PRO A 92 34.65 -11.61 -4.95
N ILE A 93 34.68 -12.64 -5.80
CA ILE A 93 33.49 -13.21 -6.45
C ILE A 93 32.59 -13.89 -5.43
N VAL A 94 33.16 -14.71 -4.54
CA VAL A 94 32.41 -15.39 -3.46
C VAL A 94 31.73 -14.36 -2.55
N LYS A 95 32.46 -13.30 -2.18
CA LYS A 95 31.91 -12.17 -1.41
C LYS A 95 30.76 -11.47 -2.14
N ALA A 96 30.90 -11.23 -3.45
CA ALA A 96 29.86 -10.60 -4.26
C ALA A 96 28.60 -11.47 -4.38
N VAL A 97 28.75 -12.79 -4.57
CA VAL A 97 27.64 -13.75 -4.58
C VAL A 97 26.88 -13.73 -3.26
N ALA A 98 27.59 -13.79 -2.12
CA ALA A 98 26.98 -13.73 -0.80
C ALA A 98 26.19 -12.42 -0.60
N SER A 99 26.77 -11.29 -0.99
CA SER A 99 26.11 -9.98 -0.93
C SER A 99 24.86 -9.92 -1.81
N CYS A 100 24.90 -10.48 -3.03
CA CYS A 100 23.74 -10.58 -3.91
C CYS A 100 22.62 -11.45 -3.33
N ARG A 101 22.94 -12.61 -2.76
CA ARG A 101 21.95 -13.49 -2.11
C ARG A 101 21.26 -12.78 -0.95
N ALA A 102 22.02 -12.14 -0.07
CA ALA A 102 21.49 -11.39 1.07
C ALA A 102 20.55 -10.26 0.61
N LYS A 103 20.98 -9.45 -0.36
CA LYS A 103 20.16 -8.35 -0.89
C LYS A 103 18.91 -8.83 -1.61
N TRP A 104 19.01 -9.91 -2.38
CA TRP A 104 17.87 -10.52 -3.08
C TRP A 104 16.83 -11.07 -2.11
N ALA A 105 17.27 -11.70 -1.01
CA ALA A 105 16.36 -12.18 0.03
C ALA A 105 15.55 -11.03 0.65
N LEU A 106 16.22 -9.92 1.00
CA LEU A 106 15.56 -8.73 1.56
C LEU A 106 14.57 -8.10 0.58
N GLN A 107 14.96 -7.92 -0.69
CA GLN A 107 14.04 -7.39 -1.71
C GLN A 107 12.86 -8.33 -1.97
N SER A 108 13.09 -9.64 -1.98
CA SER A 108 12.04 -10.63 -2.21
C SER A 108 11.00 -10.62 -1.10
N ALA A 109 11.44 -10.52 0.16
CA ALA A 109 10.54 -10.37 1.31
C ALA A 109 9.70 -9.08 1.20
N ALA A 110 10.35 -7.93 0.98
CA ALA A 110 9.64 -6.66 0.82
C ALA A 110 8.65 -6.69 -0.36
N ARG A 111 9.03 -7.31 -1.48
CA ARG A 111 8.17 -7.46 -2.67
C ARG A 111 6.95 -8.33 -2.36
N ALA A 112 7.13 -9.47 -1.69
CA ALA A 112 6.05 -10.36 -1.32
C ALA A 112 5.04 -9.66 -0.39
N ASP A 113 5.53 -8.93 0.61
CA ASP A 113 4.70 -8.22 1.57
C ASP A 113 3.95 -7.04 0.93
N ALA A 114 4.63 -6.29 0.05
CA ALA A 114 3.99 -5.25 -0.77
C ALA A 114 2.83 -5.81 -1.59
N TYR A 115 3.05 -6.97 -2.25
CA TYR A 115 2.03 -7.61 -3.07
C TYR A 115 0.81 -8.03 -2.25
N ARG A 116 1.00 -8.64 -1.07
CA ARG A 116 -0.12 -9.03 -0.20
C ARG A 116 -0.93 -7.81 0.25
N SER A 117 -0.26 -6.75 0.70
CA SER A 117 -0.91 -5.51 1.15
C SER A 117 -1.67 -4.82 0.02
N LEU A 118 -1.05 -4.64 -1.15
CA LEU A 118 -1.66 -3.93 -2.28
C LEU A 118 -2.76 -4.75 -2.97
N SER A 119 -2.70 -6.08 -2.92
CA SER A 119 -3.81 -6.92 -3.38
C SER A 119 -5.05 -6.78 -2.48
N GLN A 120 -4.88 -6.57 -1.18
CA GLN A 120 -6.00 -6.23 -0.28
C GLN A 120 -6.55 -4.85 -0.57
N TRP A 121 -5.67 -3.87 -0.79
CA TRP A 121 -6.08 -2.51 -1.13
C TRP A 121 -6.88 -2.46 -2.43
N ASP A 122 -6.43 -3.16 -3.47
CA ASP A 122 -7.13 -3.29 -4.74
C ASP A 122 -8.57 -3.84 -4.56
N ARG A 123 -8.72 -4.93 -3.80
CA ARG A 123 -10.05 -5.49 -3.49
C ARG A 123 -10.92 -4.50 -2.72
N HIS A 124 -10.35 -3.76 -1.77
CA HIS A 124 -11.08 -2.75 -1.03
C HIS A 124 -11.56 -1.60 -1.94
N LEU A 125 -10.67 -1.07 -2.80
CA LEU A 125 -11.02 -0.05 -3.78
C LEU A 125 -12.09 -0.55 -4.76
N LYS A 126 -12.05 -1.83 -5.15
CA LYS A 126 -13.08 -2.44 -5.99
C LYS A 126 -14.45 -2.43 -5.33
N ILE A 127 -14.56 -2.80 -4.04
CA ILE A 127 -15.83 -2.71 -3.30
C ILE A 127 -16.35 -1.27 -3.28
N MET A 128 -15.46 -0.29 -3.05
CA MET A 128 -15.83 1.13 -3.08
C MET A 128 -16.32 1.57 -4.46
N ASN A 129 -15.64 1.16 -5.53
CA ASN A 129 -16.05 1.46 -6.91
C ASN A 129 -17.40 0.83 -7.25
N ASP A 130 -17.61 -0.44 -6.87
CA ASP A 130 -18.86 -1.15 -7.14
C ASP A 130 -20.02 -0.54 -6.35
N LEU A 131 -19.79 -0.09 -5.10
CA LEU A 131 -20.76 0.67 -4.32
C LEU A 131 -21.13 2.00 -4.99
N GLN A 132 -20.14 2.77 -5.46
CA GLN A 132 -20.38 4.06 -6.13
C GLN A 132 -21.05 3.88 -7.50
N ALA A 133 -20.82 2.76 -8.18
CA ALA A 133 -21.47 2.40 -9.42
C ALA A 133 -22.87 1.78 -9.23
N GLY A 134 -23.35 1.62 -7.99
CA GLY A 134 -24.63 0.98 -7.68
C GLY A 134 -24.67 -0.53 -7.97
N LYS A 135 -23.51 -1.17 -8.14
CA LYS A 135 -23.38 -2.63 -8.34
C LYS A 135 -23.42 -3.41 -7.04
N LEU A 136 -23.12 -2.74 -5.92
CA LEU A 136 -23.31 -3.24 -4.56
C LEU A 136 -24.19 -2.26 -3.80
N THR A 137 -25.09 -2.80 -2.99
CA THR A 137 -25.76 -2.05 -1.93
C THR A 137 -24.76 -1.73 -0.82
N LEU A 138 -25.10 -0.74 0.01
CA LEU A 138 -24.29 -0.43 1.18
C LEU A 138 -24.20 -1.60 2.17
N ALA A 139 -25.28 -2.37 2.32
CA ALA A 139 -25.30 -3.54 3.21
C ALA A 139 -24.31 -4.62 2.73
N GLU A 140 -24.29 -4.90 1.43
CA GLU A 140 -23.34 -5.85 0.83
C GLU A 140 -21.90 -5.34 0.95
N ALA A 141 -21.64 -4.06 0.70
CA ALA A 141 -20.32 -3.47 0.88
C ALA A 141 -19.83 -3.58 2.33
N LYS A 142 -20.71 -3.31 3.32
CA LYS A 142 -20.42 -3.47 4.76
C LYS A 142 -20.08 -4.92 5.13
N ALA A 143 -20.75 -5.91 4.52
CA ALA A 143 -20.44 -7.32 4.72
C ALA A 143 -19.12 -7.74 4.07
N ALA A 144 -18.73 -7.13 2.96
CA ALA A 144 -17.51 -7.46 2.22
C ALA A 144 -16.24 -6.77 2.78
N TRP A 145 -16.34 -5.55 3.33
CA TRP A 145 -15.17 -4.81 3.82
C TRP A 145 -14.31 -5.53 4.86
N PRO A 146 -14.85 -6.25 5.87
CA PRO A 146 -14.06 -6.92 6.90
C PRO A 146 -12.94 -7.80 6.32
N ALA A 147 -13.24 -8.59 5.29
CA ALA A 147 -12.28 -9.48 4.63
C ALA A 147 -11.10 -8.73 3.96
N THR A 148 -11.30 -7.46 3.59
CA THR A 148 -10.23 -6.63 3.02
C THR A 148 -9.37 -5.95 4.08
N THR A 149 -9.91 -5.75 5.29
CA THR A 149 -9.24 -4.99 6.37
C THR A 149 -8.63 -5.87 7.46
N GLU A 150 -9.10 -7.11 7.66
CA GLU A 150 -8.75 -7.97 8.79
C GLU A 150 -7.23 -8.12 9.01
N LYS A 151 -6.48 -8.40 7.93
CA LYS A 151 -5.01 -8.56 7.97
C LYS A 151 -4.25 -7.38 7.36
N ALA A 152 -4.95 -6.29 7.06
CA ALA A 152 -4.37 -5.19 6.30
C ALA A 152 -3.29 -4.44 7.09
N ALA A 153 -3.52 -4.20 8.39
CA ALA A 153 -2.55 -3.57 9.26
C ALA A 153 -1.27 -4.42 9.40
N ASP A 154 -1.42 -5.71 9.68
CA ASP A 154 -0.30 -6.65 9.79
C ASP A 154 0.52 -6.72 8.50
N ASN A 155 -0.14 -6.77 7.33
CA ASN A 155 0.54 -6.81 6.03
C ASN A 155 1.30 -5.51 5.74
N ILE A 156 0.77 -4.35 6.13
CA ILE A 156 1.49 -3.07 6.01
C ILE A 156 2.70 -3.06 6.96
N VAL A 157 2.55 -3.50 8.22
CA VAL A 157 3.65 -3.60 9.17
C VAL A 157 4.76 -4.52 8.64
N ALA A 158 4.40 -5.69 8.12
CA ALA A 158 5.34 -6.62 7.49
C ALA A 158 6.11 -5.94 6.34
N PHE A 159 5.40 -5.28 5.42
CA PHE A 159 6.02 -4.53 4.33
C PHE A 159 6.97 -3.45 4.84
N ARG A 160 6.56 -2.62 5.81
CA ARG A 160 7.40 -1.56 6.37
C ARG A 160 8.64 -2.10 7.06
N ALA A 161 8.52 -3.23 7.77
CA ALA A 161 9.65 -3.90 8.41
C ALA A 161 10.64 -4.44 7.37
N ALA A 162 10.17 -5.14 6.34
CA ALA A 162 10.99 -5.65 5.26
C ALA A 162 11.65 -4.51 4.45
N ASP A 163 10.92 -3.43 4.17
CA ASP A 163 11.43 -2.25 3.49
C ASP A 163 12.52 -1.53 4.29
N LYS A 164 12.34 -1.42 5.61
CA LYS A 164 13.35 -0.88 6.52
C LYS A 164 14.60 -1.76 6.57
N ALA A 165 14.43 -3.08 6.64
CA ALA A 165 15.56 -4.02 6.63
C ALA A 165 16.36 -3.93 5.32
N LEU A 166 15.65 -3.82 4.18
CA LEU A 166 16.28 -3.58 2.88
C LEU A 166 17.05 -2.25 2.84
N ALA A 167 16.46 -1.17 3.35
CA ALA A 167 17.11 0.15 3.38
C ALA A 167 18.35 0.19 4.30
N ALA A 168 18.37 -0.62 5.35
CA ALA A 168 19.50 -0.73 6.27
C ALA A 168 20.64 -1.61 5.74
N SER A 169 20.40 -2.42 4.70
CA SER A 169 21.43 -3.30 4.14
C SER A 169 22.54 -2.50 3.47
N LYS A 170 23.78 -2.86 3.79
CA LYS A 170 25.01 -2.34 3.17
C LYS A 170 25.43 -3.14 1.94
N ASP A 171 24.73 -4.23 1.63
CA ASP A 171 25.03 -5.07 0.48
C ASP A 171 24.84 -4.29 -0.81
N ALA A 172 25.85 -4.32 -1.67
CA ALA A 172 25.77 -3.65 -2.97
C ALA A 172 25.19 -4.58 -4.04
N CYS A 173 25.42 -5.89 -3.93
CA CYS A 173 25.33 -6.84 -5.04
C CYS A 173 26.06 -6.28 -6.28
N ALA A 174 27.38 -6.22 -6.19
CA ALA A 174 28.22 -5.68 -7.25
C ALA A 174 29.49 -6.51 -7.38
N VAL A 175 30.04 -6.51 -8.58
CA VAL A 175 31.34 -7.09 -8.92
C VAL A 175 32.22 -6.01 -9.52
N ALA A 176 33.55 -6.14 -9.42
CA ALA A 176 34.49 -5.21 -10.04
C ALA A 176 34.23 -5.08 -11.55
N ALA A 177 34.40 -3.87 -12.09
CA ALA A 177 34.11 -3.58 -13.50
C ALA A 177 34.94 -4.45 -14.47
N GLY A 178 36.19 -4.77 -14.12
CA GLY A 178 37.07 -5.63 -14.89
C GLY A 178 36.86 -7.13 -14.69
N ALA A 179 35.96 -7.56 -13.80
CA ALA A 179 35.72 -8.98 -13.57
C ALA A 179 35.01 -9.62 -14.76
N THR A 180 35.63 -10.67 -15.31
CA THR A 180 35.16 -11.44 -16.45
C THR A 180 34.70 -12.84 -16.02
N GLY A 181 33.97 -13.53 -16.90
CA GLY A 181 33.53 -14.91 -16.67
C GLY A 181 32.06 -15.02 -16.27
N ALA A 182 31.56 -16.26 -16.29
CA ALA A 182 30.13 -16.57 -16.12
C ALA A 182 29.56 -16.08 -14.78
N ASP A 183 30.34 -16.16 -13.70
CA ASP A 183 29.93 -15.75 -12.34
C ASP A 183 29.78 -14.24 -12.23
N ALA A 184 30.74 -13.48 -12.78
CA ALA A 184 30.65 -12.02 -12.85
C ALA A 184 29.43 -11.57 -13.67
N ASP A 185 29.12 -12.26 -14.77
CA ASP A 185 27.92 -12.00 -15.57
C ASP A 185 26.62 -12.35 -14.82
N ALA A 186 26.60 -13.45 -14.06
CA ALA A 186 25.46 -13.82 -13.22
C ALA A 186 25.19 -12.77 -12.13
N ILE A 187 26.25 -12.28 -11.47
CA ILE A 187 26.16 -11.17 -10.51
C ILE A 187 25.58 -9.91 -11.17
N ARG A 188 26.09 -9.52 -12.35
CA ARG A 188 25.58 -8.35 -13.10
C ARG A 188 24.09 -8.49 -13.46
N ARG A 189 23.66 -9.67 -13.91
CA ARG A 189 22.24 -9.95 -14.19
C ARG A 189 21.39 -9.87 -12.92
N CYS A 190 21.84 -10.45 -11.81
CA CYS A 190 21.15 -10.32 -10.53
C CYS A 190 21.04 -8.86 -10.07
N ALA A 191 22.10 -8.07 -10.20
CA ALA A 191 22.09 -6.65 -9.89
C ALA A 191 21.07 -5.87 -10.74
N ALA A 192 20.93 -6.20 -12.03
CA ALA A 192 19.90 -5.64 -12.90
C ALA A 192 18.48 -6.00 -12.43
N SER A 193 18.24 -7.26 -12.06
CA SER A 193 16.96 -7.70 -11.47
C SER A 193 16.65 -6.95 -10.16
N LEU A 194 17.64 -6.78 -9.28
CA LEU A 194 17.51 -6.02 -8.04
C LEU A 194 17.14 -4.54 -8.30
N LYS A 195 17.69 -3.95 -9.36
CA LYS A 195 17.34 -2.58 -9.78
C LYS A 195 15.89 -2.50 -10.25
N ALA A 196 15.44 -3.45 -11.06
CA ALA A 196 14.06 -3.52 -11.53
C ALA A 196 13.07 -3.68 -10.37
N VAL A 197 13.33 -4.62 -9.45
CA VAL A 197 12.52 -4.83 -8.23
C VAL A 197 12.55 -3.59 -7.33
N GLY A 198 13.69 -2.89 -7.22
CA GLY A 198 13.77 -1.61 -6.53
C GLY A 198 12.80 -0.56 -7.07
N GLY A 199 12.62 -0.49 -8.39
CA GLY A 199 11.61 0.35 -9.04
C GLY A 199 10.18 -0.04 -8.68
N VAL A 200 9.88 -1.34 -8.61
CA VAL A 200 8.57 -1.87 -8.18
C VAL A 200 8.28 -1.50 -6.73
N LEU A 201 9.25 -1.67 -5.83
CA LEU A 201 9.13 -1.31 -4.42
C LEU A 201 8.92 0.20 -4.22
N ALA A 202 9.56 1.05 -5.03
CA ALA A 202 9.31 2.49 -5.00
C ALA A 202 7.84 2.82 -5.32
N ARG A 203 7.25 2.17 -6.33
CA ARG A 203 5.82 2.32 -6.65
C ARG A 203 4.94 1.76 -5.54
N ALA A 204 5.32 0.64 -4.94
CA ALA A 204 4.59 0.05 -3.82
C ALA A 204 4.51 1.00 -2.61
N ARG A 205 5.61 1.67 -2.24
CA ARG A 205 5.61 2.65 -1.14
C ARG A 205 4.59 3.77 -1.35
N VAL A 206 4.47 4.27 -2.58
CA VAL A 206 3.49 5.31 -2.95
C VAL A 206 2.07 4.77 -2.89
N ALA A 207 1.83 3.56 -3.40
CA ALA A 207 0.50 2.94 -3.43
C ALA A 207 0.00 2.50 -2.04
N ILE A 208 0.90 2.10 -1.13
CA ILE A 208 0.55 1.68 0.25
C ILE A 208 0.21 2.86 1.16
N ALA A 209 0.80 4.04 0.91
CA ALA A 209 0.59 5.20 1.77
C ALA A 209 -0.89 5.57 2.03
N PRO A 210 -1.76 5.73 1.01
CA PRO A 210 -3.18 6.00 1.26
C PRO A 210 -3.90 4.85 1.99
N TRP A 211 -3.50 3.60 1.74
CA TRP A 211 -4.08 2.46 2.44
C TRP A 211 -3.75 2.46 3.93
N GLU A 212 -2.50 2.76 4.26
CA GLU A 212 -2.05 2.88 5.64
C GLU A 212 -2.78 3.99 6.39
N THR A 213 -2.95 5.17 5.78
CA THR A 213 -3.74 6.26 6.38
C THR A 213 -5.20 5.86 6.55
N HIS A 214 -5.80 5.19 5.57
CA HIS A 214 -7.18 4.71 5.67
C HIS A 214 -7.41 3.79 6.87
N LEU A 215 -6.51 2.84 7.13
CA LEU A 215 -6.61 1.95 8.29
C LEU A 215 -6.44 2.69 9.62
N LYS A 216 -5.56 3.70 9.67
CA LYS A 216 -5.42 4.57 10.86
C LYS A 216 -6.71 5.35 11.11
N ASP A 217 -7.32 5.93 10.07
CA ASP A 217 -8.58 6.65 10.18
C ASP A 217 -9.73 5.72 10.61
N GLN A 218 -9.77 4.47 10.11
CA GLN A 218 -10.73 3.48 10.59
C GLN A 218 -10.56 3.17 12.08
N SER A 219 -9.31 3.02 12.54
CA SER A 219 -9.03 2.79 13.97
C SER A 219 -9.46 3.99 14.81
N HIS A 220 -9.15 5.21 14.37
CA HIS A 220 -9.52 6.44 15.05
C HIS A 220 -11.05 6.63 15.13
N PHE A 221 -11.76 6.32 14.03
CA PHE A 221 -13.22 6.32 14.00
C PHE A 221 -13.82 5.29 14.97
N LYS A 222 -13.30 4.05 14.99
CA LYS A 222 -13.74 3.00 15.94
C LYS A 222 -13.51 3.39 17.40
N ALA A 223 -12.46 4.16 17.68
CA ALA A 223 -12.16 4.71 19.00
C ALA A 223 -13.01 5.95 19.37
N GLY A 224 -13.93 6.39 18.50
CA GLY A 224 -14.80 7.55 18.74
C GLY A 224 -14.14 8.91 18.54
N GLY A 225 -12.90 8.96 18.05
CA GLY A 225 -12.18 10.22 17.84
C GLY A 225 -12.50 10.93 16.51
N MET A 226 -13.39 10.37 15.70
CA MET A 226 -13.86 10.97 14.45
C MET A 226 -15.37 10.83 14.32
N THR A 227 -16.05 11.92 13.90
CA THR A 227 -17.48 11.84 13.58
C THR A 227 -17.70 11.03 12.31
N PRO A 228 -18.88 10.42 12.10
CA PRO A 228 -19.10 9.62 10.91
C PRO A 228 -19.00 10.42 9.60
N ALA A 229 -19.43 11.69 9.60
CA ALA A 229 -19.31 12.57 8.44
C ALA A 229 -17.84 12.91 8.11
N ALA A 230 -17.01 13.13 9.14
CA ALA A 230 -15.57 13.36 8.95
C ALA A 230 -14.87 12.10 8.44
N ALA A 231 -15.24 10.92 8.95
CA ALA A 231 -14.71 9.64 8.50
C ALA A 231 -15.04 9.36 7.03
N GLU A 232 -16.29 9.57 6.62
CA GLU A 232 -16.69 9.40 5.21
C GLU A 232 -15.88 10.34 4.29
N ALA A 233 -15.74 11.62 4.66
CA ALA A 233 -14.99 12.57 3.87
C ALA A 233 -13.51 12.17 3.73
N ALA A 234 -12.87 11.77 4.83
CA ALA A 234 -11.49 11.28 4.84
C ALA A 234 -11.32 10.02 3.98
N TRP A 235 -12.21 9.03 4.15
CA TRP A 235 -12.16 7.79 3.37
C TRP A 235 -12.40 8.01 1.88
N ARG A 236 -13.28 8.94 1.49
CA ARG A 236 -13.50 9.32 0.09
C ARG A 236 -12.25 9.94 -0.53
N ALA A 237 -11.55 10.81 0.20
CA ALA A 237 -10.29 11.39 -0.27
C ALA A 237 -9.20 10.33 -0.44
N LEU A 238 -9.11 9.37 0.49
CA LEU A 238 -8.14 8.27 0.41
C LEU A 238 -8.47 7.25 -0.69
N TRP A 239 -9.75 6.99 -0.93
CA TRP A 239 -10.22 6.19 -2.07
C TRP A 239 -9.74 6.80 -3.40
N GLN A 240 -9.97 8.10 -3.62
CA GLN A 240 -9.48 8.80 -4.82
C GLN A 240 -7.96 8.75 -4.95
N LYS A 241 -7.21 8.96 -3.85
CA LYS A 241 -5.75 8.81 -3.86
C LYS A 241 -5.32 7.39 -4.21
N GLY A 242 -6.01 6.37 -3.68
CA GLY A 242 -5.77 4.97 -4.02
C GLY A 242 -5.96 4.69 -5.51
N LEU A 243 -7.05 5.19 -6.10
CA LEU A 243 -7.30 5.08 -7.55
C LEU A 243 -6.20 5.75 -8.39
N ALA A 244 -5.62 6.85 -7.90
CA ALA A 244 -4.54 7.53 -8.60
C ALA A 244 -3.18 6.82 -8.48
N THR A 245 -2.88 6.19 -7.35
CA THR A 245 -1.54 5.63 -7.07
C THR A 245 -1.41 4.14 -7.40
N LEU A 246 -2.48 3.35 -7.26
CA LEU A 246 -2.44 1.90 -7.46
C LEU A 246 -2.10 1.47 -8.90
N PRO A 247 -2.62 2.11 -9.98
CA PRO A 247 -2.31 1.70 -11.35
C PRO A 247 -0.81 1.70 -11.66
N GLY A 248 -0.06 2.67 -11.12
CA GLY A 248 1.38 2.77 -11.31
C GLY A 248 2.15 1.59 -10.70
N TYR A 249 1.66 1.00 -9.61
CA TYR A 249 2.21 -0.24 -9.06
C TYR A 249 1.76 -1.45 -9.88
N GLN A 250 0.46 -1.56 -10.21
CA GLN A 250 -0.10 -2.69 -10.96
C GLN A 250 0.60 -2.88 -12.31
N ALA A 251 0.96 -1.79 -12.99
CA ALA A 251 1.67 -1.84 -14.27
C ALA A 251 3.05 -2.51 -14.19
N VAL A 252 3.73 -2.46 -13.03
CA VAL A 252 5.10 -2.98 -12.87
C VAL A 252 5.17 -4.22 -11.98
N ALA A 253 4.10 -4.53 -11.23
CA ALA A 253 4.07 -5.66 -10.30
C ALA A 253 4.35 -7.03 -10.97
N PRO A 254 3.79 -7.36 -12.16
CA PRO A 254 4.09 -8.61 -12.84
C PRO A 254 5.57 -8.78 -13.19
N GLN A 255 6.22 -7.70 -13.65
CA GLN A 255 7.67 -7.70 -13.94
C GLN A 255 8.47 -7.95 -12.65
N GLY A 256 8.06 -7.30 -11.56
CA GLY A 256 8.63 -7.53 -10.24
C GLY A 256 8.51 -8.99 -9.81
N GLN A 257 7.34 -9.62 -9.97
CA GLN A 257 7.11 -11.02 -9.57
C GLN A 257 7.89 -12.02 -10.44
N ALA A 258 8.05 -11.73 -11.73
CA ALA A 258 8.82 -12.57 -12.65
C ALA A 258 10.35 -12.39 -12.51
N ALA A 259 10.82 -11.35 -11.82
CA ALA A 259 12.24 -11.11 -11.64
C ALA A 259 12.90 -12.23 -10.82
N ALA A 260 14.06 -12.67 -11.30
CA ALA A 260 14.89 -13.70 -10.69
C ALA A 260 16.34 -13.24 -10.55
N CYS A 261 17.03 -13.77 -9.55
CA CYS A 261 18.46 -13.61 -9.32
C CYS A 261 19.09 -15.01 -9.32
N THR A 262 19.60 -15.44 -10.47
CA THR A 262 20.31 -16.71 -10.61
C THR A 262 21.80 -16.45 -10.42
N LEU A 263 22.37 -17.01 -9.35
CA LEU A 263 23.77 -16.87 -8.98
C LEU A 263 24.45 -18.24 -9.05
N PRO A 264 25.79 -18.30 -9.26
CA PRO A 264 26.54 -19.54 -9.13
C PRO A 264 26.36 -20.14 -7.73
N SER A 265 26.46 -21.47 -7.63
CA SER A 265 26.34 -22.24 -6.38
C SER A 265 27.49 -21.94 -5.43
#